data_AF-A0AAV8ULP7-F1
#
_entry.id   AF-A0AAV8ULP7-F1
#
_cell.length_a   1.000
_cell.length_b   1.000
_cell.length_c   1.000
_cell.angle_alpha   90.00
_cell.angle_beta   90.00
_cell.angle_gamma   90.00
#
_symmetry.space_group_name_H-M   'P 1'
#
loop_
_entity.id
_entity.type
_entity.pdbx_description
1 polymer ?
#
loop_
_entity_poly.entity_id
_entity_poly.type
_entity_poly.pdbx_seq_one_letter_code
_entity_poly.pdbx_strand_id
1 'polypeptide(L)'
;MLGGLLGLAGRRILGGCLSVGSVQSGLNGSFEAAGGTTVHARWKFKKGATKCRQKGNVKGKGLGVKIKDNQFVKPGQSIYLQRGLKRLPGLGAGVSRNQSIYAVQAGIVRYRKLEKGRKVGRVQITVEDAPESHPKMMEYKKRLDAIAEKLEKNRIASEKRRLRRSIVSEHSKTMCIHLKKMAFDSATRGGAMGVRKTWL
;
A
#
# COMPACT_ATOMS: atom_id res chain seq x y z
N MET A 1 52.79 -34.98 -0.10
CA MET A 1 52.23 -35.30 1.22
C MET A 1 51.00 -34.41 1.41
N LEU A 2 49.84 -34.89 0.97
CA LEU A 2 48.79 -35.57 1.76
C LEU A 2 47.89 -34.61 2.57
N GLY A 3 46.60 -34.64 2.23
CA GLY A 3 45.44 -34.25 3.05
C GLY A 3 44.91 -32.83 2.81
N GLY A 4 43.64 -32.56 2.49
CA GLY A 4 42.45 -33.40 2.37
C GLY A 4 41.21 -32.72 3.01
N LEU A 5 40.11 -32.63 2.23
CA LEU A 5 38.69 -32.55 2.63
C LEU A 5 38.24 -31.27 3.40
N LEU A 6 37.03 -30.71 3.37
CA LEU A 6 35.63 -30.94 2.92
C LEU A 6 35.02 -29.51 2.89
N GLY A 7 33.98 -29.08 2.19
CA GLY A 7 32.92 -29.73 1.42
C GLY A 7 31.83 -28.69 1.07
N LEU A 8 30.90 -29.14 0.21
CA LEU A 8 29.54 -28.64 -0.01
C LEU A 8 29.34 -27.33 -0.79
N ALA A 9 29.59 -27.41 -2.10
CA ALA A 9 28.94 -26.55 -3.09
C ALA A 9 27.50 -27.03 -3.36
N GLY A 10 26.53 -26.15 -3.11
CA GLY A 10 25.11 -26.37 -3.39
C GLY A 10 24.85 -26.57 -4.88
N ARG A 11 24.34 -27.76 -5.24
CA ARG A 11 23.94 -28.13 -6.60
C ARG A 11 22.80 -27.23 -7.11
N ARG A 12 23.11 -26.47 -8.16
CA ARG A 12 22.13 -25.99 -9.15
C ARG A 12 21.54 -27.20 -9.86
N ILE A 13 20.23 -27.42 -9.72
CA ILE A 13 19.50 -28.32 -10.60
C ILE A 13 18.94 -27.45 -11.74
N LEU A 14 19.72 -27.35 -12.83
CA LEU A 14 19.18 -26.99 -14.13
C LEU A 14 18.54 -28.25 -14.71
N GLY A 15 17.21 -28.22 -14.83
CA GLY A 15 16.45 -29.24 -15.54
C GLY A 15 16.74 -29.17 -17.04
N GLY A 16 17.75 -29.93 -17.47
CA GLY A 16 17.98 -30.26 -18.87
C GLY A 16 17.34 -31.61 -19.17
N CYS A 17 16.32 -31.61 -20.04
CA CYS A 17 15.83 -32.80 -20.68
C CYS A 17 16.86 -33.20 -21.75
N LEU A 18 17.81 -34.04 -21.39
CA LEU A 18 18.73 -34.67 -22.33
C LEU A 18 18.04 -35.92 -22.88
N SER A 19 17.51 -35.82 -24.10
CA SER A 19 17.27 -37.00 -24.93
C SER A 19 18.63 -37.54 -25.36
N VAL A 20 19.08 -38.62 -24.74
CA VAL A 20 20.19 -39.42 -25.25
C VAL A 20 19.58 -40.73 -25.73
N GLY A 21 19.63 -40.92 -27.04
CA GLY A 21 19.27 -42.18 -27.67
C GLY A 21 20.32 -43.25 -27.41
N SER A 22 19.88 -44.49 -27.60
CA SER A 22 20.68 -45.65 -28.03
C SER A 22 21.97 -45.95 -27.29
N VAL A 23 21.94 -46.99 -26.45
CA VAL A 23 23.00 -48.01 -26.44
C VAL A 23 22.34 -49.38 -26.24
N GLN A 24 22.39 -50.21 -27.28
CA GLN A 24 22.23 -51.65 -27.17
C GLN A 24 23.41 -52.21 -26.36
N SER A 25 23.13 -53.01 -25.35
CA SER A 25 23.98 -54.14 -24.99
C SER A 25 23.13 -55.13 -24.21
N GLY A 26 22.95 -56.30 -24.81
CA GLY A 26 22.37 -57.44 -24.14
C GLY A 26 23.31 -57.92 -23.04
N LEU A 27 22.71 -58.33 -21.93
CA LEU A 27 23.26 -59.35 -21.06
C LEU A 27 22.07 -60.23 -20.63
N ASN A 28 21.81 -61.23 -21.46
CA ASN A 28 21.08 -62.42 -21.02
C ASN A 28 22.04 -63.18 -20.10
N GLY A 29 21.97 -62.92 -18.79
CA GLY A 29 22.61 -63.72 -17.78
C GLY A 29 21.58 -64.66 -17.16
N SER A 30 21.46 -65.87 -17.69
CA SER A 30 20.74 -66.96 -17.04
C SER A 30 21.70 -67.65 -16.09
N PHE A 31 21.61 -67.35 -14.79
CA PHE A 31 22.28 -68.15 -13.76
C PHE A 31 21.31 -69.26 -13.34
N GLU A 32 21.57 -70.48 -13.82
CA GLU A 32 20.94 -71.69 -13.29
C GLU A 32 21.68 -72.11 -12.01
N ALA A 33 21.01 -71.98 -10.86
CA ALA A 33 21.35 -72.73 -9.66
C ALA A 33 20.26 -73.77 -9.43
N ALA A 34 20.70 -75.00 -9.16
CA ALA A 34 19.86 -76.13 -8.85
C ALA A 34 18.84 -75.80 -7.74
N GLY A 35 17.56 -76.07 -8.00
CA GLY A 35 16.50 -76.17 -7.00
C GLY A 35 16.19 -74.89 -6.23
N GLY A 36 15.27 -74.07 -6.74
CA GLY A 36 14.66 -73.00 -5.96
C GLY A 36 14.11 -71.92 -6.88
N THR A 37 12.79 -71.82 -6.96
CA THR A 37 12.04 -70.86 -7.75
C THR A 37 12.65 -69.45 -7.69
N THR A 38 13.25 -68.99 -8.81
CA THR A 38 13.69 -67.61 -8.98
C THR A 38 12.49 -66.69 -8.85
N VAL A 39 12.31 -66.07 -7.67
CA VAL A 39 11.29 -65.06 -7.47
C VAL A 39 11.77 -63.81 -8.19
N HIS A 40 11.38 -63.66 -9.45
CA HIS A 40 11.52 -62.39 -10.14
C HIS A 40 10.62 -61.39 -9.42
N ALA A 41 11.17 -60.59 -8.52
CA ALA A 41 10.53 -59.38 -8.03
C ALA A 41 10.42 -58.40 -9.21
N ARG A 42 9.44 -58.62 -10.08
CA ARG A 42 9.07 -57.70 -11.14
C ARG A 42 8.46 -56.50 -10.44
N TRP A 43 9.27 -55.47 -10.19
CA TRP A 43 8.75 -54.14 -9.94
C TRP A 43 7.86 -53.78 -11.13
N LYS A 44 6.55 -53.91 -10.93
CA LYS A 44 5.55 -53.42 -11.86
C LYS A 44 5.59 -51.92 -11.68
N PHE A 45 6.47 -51.22 -12.41
CA PHE A 45 6.31 -49.80 -12.62
C PHE A 45 4.88 -49.63 -13.10
N LYS A 46 4.04 -48.97 -12.31
CA LYS A 46 2.74 -48.54 -12.79
C LYS A 46 3.06 -47.59 -13.93
N LYS A 47 3.03 -48.10 -15.16
CA LYS A 47 2.92 -47.32 -16.40
C LYS A 47 1.52 -46.69 -16.39
N GLY A 48 1.30 -45.83 -15.41
CA GLY A 48 0.08 -45.07 -15.21
C GLY A 48 0.53 -43.64 -15.22
N ALA A 49 0.64 -43.10 -16.42
CA ALA A 49 0.74 -41.67 -16.64
C ALA A 49 -0.47 -40.99 -15.99
N THR A 50 -0.34 -40.61 -14.73
CA THR A 50 -1.16 -39.55 -14.18
C THR A 50 -0.22 -38.37 -14.05
N LYS A 51 -0.06 -37.62 -15.15
CA LYS A 51 0.14 -36.19 -14.99
C LYS A 51 -0.95 -35.78 -14.00
N CYS A 52 -0.60 -35.39 -12.77
CA CYS A 52 -1.54 -34.68 -11.91
C CYS A 52 -2.02 -33.53 -12.80
N ARG A 53 -3.24 -33.64 -13.33
CA ARG A 53 -3.79 -32.70 -14.31
C ARG A 53 -3.90 -31.37 -13.57
N GLN A 54 -2.83 -30.58 -13.57
CA GLN A 54 -2.84 -29.23 -13.05
C GLN A 54 -3.73 -28.46 -14.01
N LYS A 55 -4.98 -28.27 -13.61
CA LYS A 55 -5.92 -27.39 -14.32
C LYS A 55 -5.36 -25.97 -14.19
N GLY A 56 -4.90 -25.42 -15.31
CA GLY A 56 -4.28 -24.09 -15.41
C GLY A 56 -5.30 -22.96 -15.33
N ASN A 57 -6.03 -22.86 -14.21
CA ASN A 57 -7.16 -21.94 -14.09
C ASN A 57 -6.77 -20.71 -13.27
N VAL A 58 -5.73 -19.98 -13.67
CA VAL A 58 -5.40 -18.71 -13.02
C VAL A 58 -6.18 -17.60 -13.70
N LYS A 59 -7.08 -16.95 -12.96
CA LYS A 59 -7.80 -15.76 -13.44
C LYS A 59 -6.80 -14.71 -13.92
N GLY A 60 -7.12 -14.05 -15.03
CA GLY A 60 -6.34 -12.94 -15.55
C GLY A 60 -6.18 -11.84 -14.50
N LYS A 61 -4.95 -11.36 -14.28
CA LYS A 61 -4.62 -10.38 -13.22
C LYS A 61 -5.03 -8.94 -13.54
N GLY A 62 -5.71 -8.70 -14.66
CA GLY A 62 -6.18 -7.35 -15.05
C GLY A 62 -5.08 -6.31 -15.25
N LEU A 63 -3.90 -6.73 -15.71
CA LEU A 63 -2.76 -5.86 -16.01
C LEU A 63 -3.03 -5.02 -17.28
N GLY A 64 -2.32 -3.90 -17.43
CA GLY A 64 -2.35 -3.05 -18.61
C GLY A 64 -2.77 -1.61 -18.32
N VAL A 65 -3.28 -0.96 -19.36
CA VAL A 65 -3.71 0.45 -19.34
C VAL A 65 -5.00 0.58 -18.55
N LYS A 66 -5.00 1.46 -17.55
CA LYS A 66 -6.20 1.87 -16.83
C LYS A 66 -6.69 3.22 -17.32
N ILE A 67 -5.76 4.10 -17.66
CA ILE A 67 -6.05 5.46 -18.12
C ILE A 67 -5.38 5.66 -19.47
N LYS A 68 -6.19 6.02 -20.46
CA LYS A 68 -5.72 6.22 -21.84
C LYS A 68 -5.00 7.56 -21.98
N ASP A 69 -4.33 7.73 -23.12
CA ASP A 69 -3.83 9.03 -23.56
C ASP A 69 -4.90 10.12 -23.49
N ASN A 70 -4.48 11.33 -23.14
CA ASN A 70 -5.26 12.57 -23.11
C ASN A 70 -6.45 12.54 -22.13
N GLN A 71 -6.42 11.63 -21.16
CA GLN A 71 -7.42 11.58 -20.11
C GLN A 71 -6.96 12.33 -18.86
N PHE A 72 -7.91 13.00 -18.22
CA PHE A 72 -7.71 13.66 -16.95
C PHE A 72 -7.53 12.66 -15.81
N VAL A 73 -6.55 12.91 -14.95
CA VAL A 73 -6.21 12.09 -13.78
C VAL A 73 -6.16 12.92 -12.51
N LYS A 74 -6.58 12.30 -11.42
CA LYS A 74 -6.41 12.83 -10.06
C LYS A 74 -5.10 12.30 -9.47
N PRO A 75 -4.49 13.00 -8.52
CA PRO A 75 -3.33 12.50 -7.80
C PRO A 75 -3.64 11.15 -7.13
N GLY A 76 -2.68 10.23 -7.18
CA GLY A 76 -2.78 8.87 -6.64
C GLY A 76 -3.45 7.83 -7.55
N GLN A 77 -4.01 8.23 -8.70
CA GLN A 77 -4.64 7.27 -9.61
C GLN A 77 -3.61 6.41 -10.37
N SER A 78 -3.88 5.12 -10.50
CA SER A 78 -3.05 4.20 -11.29
C SER A 78 -3.30 4.35 -12.79
N ILE A 79 -2.25 4.66 -13.54
CA ILE A 79 -2.30 4.88 -15.00
C ILE A 79 -2.06 3.55 -15.74
N TYR A 80 -1.04 2.81 -15.32
CA TYR A 80 -0.63 1.56 -15.96
C TYR A 80 -0.21 0.52 -14.92
N LEU A 81 -0.86 -0.65 -14.95
CA LEU A 81 -0.50 -1.80 -14.13
C LEU A 81 0.36 -2.76 -14.93
N GLN A 82 1.56 -3.08 -14.44
CA GLN A 82 2.51 -3.89 -15.19
C GLN A 82 3.25 -4.92 -14.34
N ARG A 83 3.97 -5.79 -15.04
CA ARG A 83 4.97 -6.69 -14.49
C ARG A 83 6.28 -6.35 -15.17
N GLY A 84 7.32 -6.05 -14.38
CA GLY A 84 8.51 -5.40 -14.90
C GLY A 84 8.24 -3.94 -15.32
N LEU A 85 9.32 -3.21 -15.60
CA LEU A 85 9.25 -1.84 -16.11
C LEU A 85 9.10 -1.82 -17.64
N LYS A 86 7.95 -2.23 -18.17
CA LYS A 86 7.67 -2.17 -19.62
C LYS A 86 7.56 -0.73 -20.09
N ARG A 87 6.84 0.09 -19.31
CA ARG A 87 6.75 1.54 -19.46
C ARG A 87 7.51 2.23 -18.34
N LEU A 88 8.04 3.40 -18.65
CA LEU A 88 8.82 4.21 -17.73
C LEU A 88 7.97 5.38 -17.21
N PRO A 89 8.12 5.75 -15.93
CA PRO A 89 7.57 7.00 -15.45
C PRO A 89 8.32 8.18 -16.09
N GLY A 90 7.60 9.25 -16.35
CA GLY A 90 8.12 10.58 -16.69
C GLY A 90 7.68 11.61 -15.66
N LEU A 91 7.75 12.89 -16.03
CA LEU A 91 7.32 14.01 -15.18
C LEU A 91 5.85 13.85 -14.75
N GLY A 92 5.56 14.15 -13.48
CA GLY A 92 4.21 14.03 -12.90
C GLY A 92 3.71 12.60 -12.68
N ALA A 93 4.49 11.58 -13.04
CA ALA A 93 4.17 10.17 -12.83
C ALA A 93 5.19 9.48 -11.90
N GLY A 94 4.70 8.69 -10.95
CA GLY A 94 5.50 7.93 -10.01
C GLY A 94 5.48 6.43 -10.30
N VAL A 95 6.42 5.68 -9.71
CA VAL A 95 6.45 4.21 -9.76
C VAL A 95 6.22 3.61 -8.39
N SER A 96 5.36 2.61 -8.30
CA SER A 96 5.06 1.88 -7.07
C SER A 96 6.05 0.72 -6.86
N ARG A 97 6.07 0.14 -5.65
CA ARG A 97 6.86 -1.08 -5.31
C ARG A 97 6.58 -2.24 -6.25
N ASN A 98 5.34 -2.38 -6.71
CA ASN A 98 4.93 -3.41 -7.68
C ASN A 98 5.17 -2.99 -9.14
N GLN A 99 5.94 -1.93 -9.38
CA GLN A 99 6.32 -1.35 -10.68
C GLN A 99 5.16 -0.74 -11.47
N SER A 100 3.99 -0.55 -10.86
CA SER A 100 2.86 0.16 -11.46
C SER A 100 3.13 1.66 -11.52
N ILE A 101 2.60 2.33 -12.54
CA ILE A 101 2.75 3.78 -12.73
C ILE A 101 1.49 4.49 -12.26
N TYR A 102 1.64 5.51 -11.42
CA TYR A 102 0.56 6.32 -10.86
C TYR A 102 0.80 7.82 -11.08
N ALA A 103 -0.27 8.62 -11.02
CA ALA A 103 -0.19 10.08 -11.12
C ALA A 103 0.21 10.69 -9.78
N VAL A 104 1.21 11.57 -9.77
CA VAL A 104 1.62 12.32 -8.56
C VAL A 104 0.78 13.60 -8.43
N GLN A 105 0.53 14.27 -9.56
CA GLN A 105 -0.27 15.49 -9.64
C GLN A 105 -1.56 15.30 -10.46
N ALA A 106 -2.50 16.23 -10.31
CA ALA A 106 -3.69 16.29 -11.16
C ALA A 106 -3.31 16.82 -12.54
N GLY A 107 -3.77 16.18 -13.61
CA GLY A 107 -3.33 16.57 -14.95
C GLY A 107 -3.88 15.69 -16.06
N ILE A 108 -3.26 15.77 -17.24
CA ILE A 108 -3.58 14.98 -18.42
C ILE A 108 -2.44 14.00 -18.69
N VAL A 109 -2.78 12.73 -18.94
CA VAL A 109 -1.79 11.70 -19.24
C VAL A 109 -1.34 11.78 -20.69
N ARG A 110 -0.03 11.75 -20.93
CA ARG A 110 0.57 11.60 -22.26
C ARG A 110 1.52 10.41 -22.30
N TYR A 111 1.44 9.64 -23.38
CA TYR A 111 2.39 8.57 -23.65
C TYR A 111 3.34 9.00 -24.77
N ARG A 112 4.63 9.09 -24.45
CA ARG A 112 5.69 9.45 -25.41
C ARG A 112 6.58 8.23 -25.66
N LYS A 113 6.91 7.95 -26.91
CA LYS A 113 7.94 6.96 -27.24
C LYS A 113 9.32 7.57 -27.00
N LEU A 114 10.20 6.84 -26.32
CA LEU A 114 11.60 7.27 -26.19
C LEU A 114 12.37 6.93 -27.46
N GLU A 115 12.92 7.97 -28.09
CA GLU A 115 13.83 7.84 -29.21
C GLU A 115 15.26 8.05 -28.70
N LYS A 116 16.14 7.06 -28.97
CA LYS A 116 17.59 6.97 -28.67
C LYS A 116 18.02 6.28 -27.35
N GLY A 117 19.02 5.38 -27.43
CA GLY A 117 19.73 4.73 -26.31
C GLY A 117 19.37 3.26 -25.98
N ARG A 118 19.90 2.71 -24.86
CA ARG A 118 19.67 1.30 -24.42
C ARG A 118 18.21 0.95 -24.10
N LYS A 119 17.31 1.95 -24.05
CA LYS A 119 15.87 1.80 -23.74
C LYS A 119 14.97 2.10 -24.94
N VAL A 120 15.55 2.16 -26.15
CA VAL A 120 14.82 2.39 -27.41
C VAL A 120 13.62 1.46 -27.51
N GLY A 121 12.47 2.04 -27.85
CA GLY A 121 11.20 1.32 -28.00
C GLY A 121 10.32 1.27 -26.75
N ARG A 122 10.78 1.73 -25.58
CA ARG A 122 9.91 1.85 -24.39
C ARG A 122 9.10 3.16 -24.42
N VAL A 123 7.90 3.08 -23.87
CA VAL A 123 6.98 4.23 -23.75
C VAL A 123 7.17 4.85 -22.37
N GLN A 124 7.36 6.17 -22.34
CA GLN A 124 7.35 6.98 -21.13
C GLN A 124 5.96 7.60 -20.93
N ILE A 125 5.51 7.59 -19.68
CA ILE A 125 4.22 8.16 -19.28
C ILE A 125 4.48 9.44 -18.52
N THR A 126 4.03 10.57 -19.04
CA THR A 126 4.06 11.87 -18.36
C THR A 126 2.65 12.29 -17.98
N VAL A 127 2.53 13.04 -16.88
CA VAL A 127 1.31 13.74 -16.51
C VAL A 127 1.60 15.22 -16.66
N GLU A 128 0.98 15.84 -17.65
CA GLU A 128 1.06 17.28 -17.91
C GLU A 128 -0.02 18.01 -17.12
N ASP A 129 0.22 19.26 -16.75
CA ASP A 129 -0.80 20.06 -16.09
C ASP A 129 -1.98 20.30 -17.03
N ALA A 130 -3.19 20.06 -16.53
CA ALA A 130 -4.40 20.23 -17.33
C ALA A 130 -4.65 21.74 -17.55
N PRO A 131 -5.02 22.16 -18.77
CA PRO A 131 -5.48 23.53 -18.99
C PRO A 131 -6.71 23.76 -18.12
N GLU A 132 -6.82 24.96 -17.54
CA GLU A 132 -7.84 25.26 -16.55
C GLU A 132 -9.26 25.14 -17.11
N SER A 133 -9.43 25.34 -18.42
CA SER A 133 -10.70 25.21 -19.14
C SER A 133 -11.23 23.78 -19.28
N HIS A 134 -10.48 22.75 -18.87
CA HIS A 134 -10.95 21.38 -18.98
C HIS A 134 -12.10 21.09 -17.98
N PRO A 135 -13.27 20.57 -18.42
CA PRO A 135 -14.45 20.42 -17.55
C PRO A 135 -14.19 19.59 -16.29
N LYS A 136 -13.41 18.50 -16.41
CA LYS A 136 -13.05 17.66 -15.25
C LYS A 136 -12.09 18.34 -14.29
N MET A 137 -11.24 19.25 -14.77
CA MET A 137 -10.34 20.03 -13.92
C MET A 137 -11.13 21.09 -13.14
N MET A 138 -12.08 21.76 -13.79
CA MET A 138 -13.00 22.69 -13.13
C MET A 138 -13.83 22.02 -12.04
N GLU A 139 -14.39 20.84 -12.34
CA GLU A 139 -15.13 20.05 -11.36
C GLU A 139 -14.22 19.61 -10.19
N TYR A 140 -12.96 19.30 -10.46
CA TYR A 140 -11.99 18.95 -9.42
C TYR A 140 -11.64 20.14 -8.53
N LYS A 141 -11.33 21.32 -9.11
CA LYS A 141 -11.07 22.55 -8.36
C LYS A 141 -12.27 22.94 -7.48
N LYS A 142 -13.49 22.96 -8.03
CA LYS A 142 -14.73 23.23 -7.26
C LYS A 142 -14.89 22.31 -6.05
N ARG A 143 -14.56 21.02 -6.21
CA ARG A 143 -14.60 20.05 -5.10
C ARG A 143 -13.54 20.34 -4.04
N LEU A 144 -12.33 20.74 -4.44
CA LEU A 144 -11.27 21.12 -3.50
C LEU A 144 -11.65 22.36 -2.70
N ASP A 145 -12.18 23.39 -3.36
CA ASP A 145 -12.62 24.63 -2.72
C ASP A 145 -13.74 24.35 -1.70
N ALA A 146 -14.72 23.52 -2.07
CA ALA A 146 -15.80 23.12 -1.17
C ALA A 146 -15.30 22.35 0.08
N ILE A 147 -14.28 21.50 -0.07
CA ILE A 147 -13.66 20.81 1.07
C ILE A 147 -12.92 21.82 1.96
N ALA A 148 -12.16 22.73 1.37
CA ALA A 148 -11.43 23.77 2.10
C ALA A 148 -12.38 24.65 2.92
N GLU A 149 -13.46 25.13 2.32
CA GLU A 149 -14.49 25.89 3.03
C GLU A 149 -15.12 25.11 4.19
N LYS A 150 -15.38 23.81 3.99
CA LYS A 150 -15.96 22.96 5.03
C LYS A 150 -15.01 22.81 6.21
N LEU A 151 -13.71 22.67 5.94
CA LEU A 151 -12.68 22.61 6.99
C LEU A 151 -12.59 23.91 7.77
N GLU A 152 -12.64 25.07 7.10
CA GLU A 152 -12.62 26.37 7.78
C GLU A 152 -13.87 26.62 8.61
N LYS A 153 -15.05 26.30 8.08
CA LYS A 153 -16.31 26.34 8.85
C LYS A 153 -16.23 25.46 10.10
N ASN A 154 -15.65 24.26 9.98
CA ASN A 154 -15.43 23.37 11.12
C ASN A 154 -14.42 23.94 12.14
N ARG A 155 -13.34 24.57 11.66
CA ARG A 155 -12.34 25.22 12.51
C ARG A 155 -12.96 26.36 13.31
N ILE A 156 -13.63 27.30 12.65
CA ILE A 156 -14.33 28.43 13.27
C ILE A 156 -15.37 27.92 14.28
N ALA A 157 -16.15 26.91 13.92
CA ALA A 157 -17.13 26.31 14.82
C ALA A 157 -16.47 25.69 16.07
N SER A 158 -15.30 25.06 15.91
CA SER A 158 -14.55 24.48 17.02
C SER A 158 -13.97 25.55 17.97
N GLU A 159 -13.45 26.65 17.43
CA GLU A 159 -12.92 27.77 18.20
C GLU A 159 -14.03 28.51 18.94
N LYS A 160 -15.17 28.76 18.29
CA LYS A 160 -16.36 29.34 18.92
C LYS A 160 -16.86 28.49 20.10
N ARG A 161 -16.82 27.15 19.97
CA ARG A 161 -17.15 26.24 21.08
C ARG A 161 -16.14 26.32 22.22
N ARG A 162 -14.84 26.43 21.92
CA ARG A 162 -13.77 26.59 22.92
C ARG A 162 -13.95 27.91 23.70
N LEU A 163 -14.13 29.02 22.99
CA LEU A 163 -14.35 30.34 23.61
C LEU A 163 -15.61 30.37 24.47
N ARG A 164 -16.72 29.77 24.00
CA ARG A 164 -17.94 29.67 24.82
C ARG A 164 -17.69 28.92 26.13
N ARG A 165 -16.91 27.83 26.11
CA ARG A 165 -16.57 27.06 27.32
C ARG A 165 -15.65 27.86 28.26
N SER A 166 -14.65 28.56 27.73
CA SER A 166 -13.75 29.37 28.56
C SER A 166 -14.51 30.48 29.26
N ILE A 167 -15.36 31.21 28.52
CA ILE A 167 -16.23 32.27 29.04
C ILE A 167 -17.12 31.74 30.16
N VAL A 168 -17.80 30.60 29.98
CA VAL A 168 -18.65 30.01 31.04
C VAL A 168 -17.82 29.63 32.28
N SER A 169 -16.61 29.10 32.10
CA SER A 169 -15.71 28.77 33.22
C SER A 169 -15.17 30.00 33.96
N GLU A 170 -14.93 31.09 33.23
CA GLU A 170 -14.48 32.37 33.81
C GLU A 170 -15.62 33.02 34.59
N HIS A 171 -16.84 33.03 34.03
CA HIS A 171 -18.03 33.53 34.70
C HIS A 171 -18.34 32.75 35.99
N SER A 172 -18.20 31.42 36.00
CA SER A 172 -18.44 30.65 37.23
C SER A 172 -17.39 30.92 38.30
N LYS A 173 -16.12 31.11 37.92
CA LYS A 173 -15.04 31.50 38.84
C LYS A 173 -15.29 32.89 39.44
N THR A 174 -15.61 33.88 38.61
CA THR A 174 -15.89 35.25 39.08
C THR A 174 -17.12 35.30 39.97
N MET A 175 -18.20 34.62 39.60
CA MET A 175 -19.39 34.50 40.46
C MET A 175 -19.08 33.84 41.80
N CYS A 176 -18.29 32.75 41.82
CA CYS A 176 -17.91 32.09 43.07
C CYS A 176 -17.08 33.00 43.99
N ILE A 177 -16.14 33.77 43.41
CA ILE A 177 -15.37 34.78 44.16
C ILE A 177 -16.31 35.86 44.71
N HIS A 178 -17.24 36.34 43.88
CA HIS A 178 -18.20 37.37 44.27
C HIS A 178 -19.11 36.90 45.41
N LEU A 179 -19.65 35.68 45.32
CA LEU A 179 -20.45 35.06 46.37
C LEU A 179 -19.66 34.85 47.66
N LYS A 180 -18.39 34.42 47.58
CA LYS A 180 -17.50 34.31 48.75
C LYS A 180 -17.24 35.67 49.40
N LYS A 181 -17.07 36.72 48.61
CA LYS A 181 -16.91 38.10 49.11
C LYS A 181 -18.18 38.60 49.77
N MET A 182 -19.35 38.38 49.15
CA MET A 182 -20.65 38.71 49.75
C MET A 182 -20.89 37.98 51.08
N ALA A 183 -20.53 36.69 51.16
CA ALA A 183 -20.64 35.89 52.38
C ALA A 183 -19.65 36.36 53.48
N PHE A 184 -18.45 36.80 53.10
CA PHE A 184 -17.48 37.38 54.03
C PHE A 184 -17.94 38.76 54.55
N ASP A 185 -18.46 39.62 53.66
CA ASP A 185 -18.98 40.94 54.01
C ASP A 185 -20.26 40.87 54.86
N SER A 186 -21.10 39.84 54.69
CA SER A 186 -22.29 39.64 55.53
C SER A 186 -21.94 39.12 56.92
N ALA A 187 -20.95 38.21 57.03
CA ALA A 187 -20.45 37.73 58.32
C ALA A 187 -19.81 38.85 59.16
N THR A 188 -19.13 39.81 58.52
CA THR A 188 -18.52 40.97 59.21
C THR A 188 -19.54 42.05 59.59
N ARG A 189 -20.58 42.29 58.78
CA ARG A 189 -21.69 43.22 59.13
C ARG A 189 -22.62 42.69 60.23
N GLY A 190 -22.81 41.37 60.32
CA GLY A 190 -23.59 40.73 61.39
C GLY A 190 -22.93 40.77 62.78
N GLY A 191 -21.63 41.07 62.86
CA GLY A 191 -20.89 41.22 64.12
C GLY A 191 -20.93 42.64 64.72
N ALA A 192 -21.62 43.60 64.10
CA ALA A 192 -21.64 45.01 64.52
C ALA A 192 -22.92 45.44 65.26
N MET A 193 -23.77 44.49 65.70
CA MET A 193 -24.84 44.78 66.66
C MET A 193 -24.65 43.98 67.94
N GLY A 194 -24.24 44.68 69.00
CA GLY A 194 -24.23 44.17 70.37
C GLY A 194 -22.83 44.08 70.95
N VAL A 195 -22.32 45.19 71.50
CA VAL A 195 -22.18 45.42 72.95
C VAL A 195 -21.78 46.90 73.10
N ARG A 196 -22.74 47.78 73.44
CA ARG A 196 -22.38 49.06 74.07
C ARG A 196 -21.96 48.70 75.49
N LYS A 197 -20.64 48.62 75.72
CA LYS A 197 -20.08 48.45 77.06
C LYS A 197 -20.32 49.76 77.82
N THR A 198 -21.21 49.70 78.80
CA THR A 198 -21.23 50.64 79.92
C THR A 198 -19.88 50.59 80.62
N TRP A 199 -19.23 51.74 80.74
CA TRP A 199 -18.14 51.96 81.68
C TRP A 199 -18.55 53.18 82.52
N LEU A 200 -18.72 52.91 83.82
CA LEU A 200 -18.88 53.78 84.99
C LEU A 200 -19.80 55.01 84.88
#